data_AF-A0ABD0QJC8-F1
#
_entry.id   AF-A0ABD0QJC8-F1
#
_cell.length_a   1.000
_cell.length_b   1.000
_cell.length_c   1.000
_cell.angle_alpha   90.00
_cell.angle_beta   90.00
_cell.angle_gamma   90.00
#
_symmetry.space_group_name_H-M   'P 1'
#
loop_
_entity.id
_entity.type
_entity.pdbx_description
1 polymer ?
#
loop_
_entity_poly.entity_id
_entity_poly.type
_entity_poly.pdbx_seq_one_letter_code
_entity_poly.pdbx_strand_id
1 'polypeptide(L)' 'RHDNCAYDYLEVRDGNSESSPLLGRFCGYDKPDDIKSSSNQLWMKFVSDGSVNKAGFAANFFK' A
#
# COMPACT_ATOMS: atom_id res chain seq x y z
N ARG A 1 13.60 -8.35 -9.73
CA ARG A 1 12.19 -8.46 -9.30
C ARG A 1 12.25 -8.62 -7.77
N HIS A 2 11.69 -7.67 -7.00
CA HIS A 2 11.78 -7.66 -5.54
C HIS A 2 10.67 -8.59 -5.02
N ASP A 3 10.87 -9.90 -5.19
CA ASP A 3 9.79 -10.85 -5.50
C ASP A 3 8.69 -11.06 -4.44
N ASN A 4 8.77 -10.45 -3.25
CA ASN A 4 7.74 -10.60 -2.21
C ASN A 4 7.40 -9.34 -1.41
N CYS A 5 7.87 -8.13 -1.80
CA CYS A 5 7.61 -6.90 -1.04
C CYS A 5 7.90 -7.07 0.47
N ALA A 6 9.03 -7.72 0.81
CA ALA A 6 9.34 -8.14 2.17
C ALA A 6 10.00 -7.04 3.03
N TYR A 7 10.65 -6.07 2.39
CA TYR A 7 11.40 -4.99 3.04
C TYR A 7 10.57 -3.70 3.04
N ASP A 8 10.54 -3.01 1.90
CA ASP A 8 9.72 -1.82 1.70
C ASP A 8 8.40 -2.17 1.00
N TYR A 9 7.28 -1.74 1.58
CA TYR A 9 5.98 -1.90 0.96
C TYR A 9 4.92 -0.94 1.49
N LEU A 10 3.91 -0.70 0.66
CA LEU A 10 2.66 -0.07 1.02
C LEU A 10 1.57 -1.14 1.11
N GLU A 11 0.94 -1.27 2.28
CA GLU A 11 -0.20 -2.14 2.51
C GLU A 11 -1.48 -1.31 2.55
N VAL A 12 -2.52 -1.76 1.85
CA VAL A 12 -3.82 -1.09 1.75
C VAL A 12 -4.93 -2.07 2.15
N ARG A 13 -5.83 -1.65 3.04
CA ARG A 13 -6.92 -2.47 3.58
C ARG A 13 -8.27 -1.75 3.50
N ASP A 14 -9.32 -2.53 3.27
CA ASP A 14 -10.70 -2.08 3.09
C ASP A 14 -11.41 -1.88 4.44
N GLY A 15 -11.21 -0.74 5.08
CA GLY A 15 -11.78 -0.43 6.39
C GLY A 15 -10.91 0.56 7.15
N ASN A 16 -11.05 0.60 8.47
CA ASN A 16 -10.39 1.59 9.33
C ASN A 16 -9.24 1.03 10.20
N SER A 17 -8.91 -0.25 10.07
CA SER A 17 -7.97 -0.93 10.98
C SER A 17 -7.00 -1.87 10.25
N GLU A 18 -5.95 -2.28 10.96
CA GLU A 18 -5.02 -3.32 10.49
C GLU A 18 -5.69 -4.71 10.35
N SER A 19 -6.81 -4.94 11.03
CA SER A 19 -7.61 -6.16 10.93
C SER A 19 -8.59 -6.15 9.76
N SER A 20 -8.71 -5.03 9.04
CA SER A 20 -9.60 -4.90 7.89
C SER A 20 -9.12 -5.76 6.69
N PRO A 21 -10.02 -6.19 5.78
CA PRO A 21 -9.66 -7.00 4.62
C PRO A 21 -8.51 -6.41 3.79
N LEU A 22 -7.56 -7.24 3.39
CA LEU A 22 -6.42 -6.80 2.58
C LEU A 22 -6.84 -6.57 1.13
N LEU A 23 -6.65 -5.34 0.64
CA LEU A 23 -6.84 -5.01 -0.78
C LEU A 23 -5.58 -5.28 -1.59
N GLY A 24 -4.41 -5.00 -1.01
CA GLY A 24 -3.14 -5.29 -1.68
C GLY A 24 -1.92 -4.86 -0.89
N ARG A 25 -0.78 -5.41 -1.33
CA ARG A 25 0.56 -5.00 -0.90
C ARG A 25 1.36 -4.63 -2.14
N PHE A 26 1.95 -3.44 -2.12
CA PHE A 26 2.60 -2.83 -3.27
C PHE A 26 4.06 -2.49 -2.92
N CYS A 27 4.96 -2.74 -3.86
CA CYS A 27 6.35 -2.36 -3.76
C CYS A 27 6.95 -2.22 -5.16
N GLY A 28 8.16 -1.67 -5.26
CA GLY A 28 8.83 -1.48 -6.54
C GLY A 28 8.39 -0.19 -7.25
N TYR A 29 8.36 -0.24 -8.58
CA TYR A 29 8.06 0.93 -9.43
C TYR A 29 6.76 0.79 -10.21
N ASP A 30 6.14 -0.39 -10.17
CA ASP A 30 4.91 -0.64 -10.89
C ASP A 30 3.76 0.06 -10.16
N LYS A 31 3.14 1.02 -10.84
CA LYS A 31 1.97 1.69 -10.31
C LYS A 31 0.81 0.68 -10.27
N PRO A 32 0.17 0.47 -9.10
CA PRO A 32 -1.01 -0.39 -9.04
C PRO A 32 -2.19 0.25 -9.78
N ASP A 33 -3.13 -0.61 -10.18
CA ASP A 33 -4.44 -0.17 -10.64
C ASP A 33 -5.18 0.60 -9.53
N ASP A 34 -6.21 1.36 -9.93
CA ASP A 34 -7.00 2.14 -9.00
C ASP A 34 -7.67 1.23 -7.96
N ILE A 35 -7.43 1.54 -6.68
CA ILE A 35 -7.96 0.78 -5.55
C ILE A 35 -9.31 1.37 -5.16
N LYS A 36 -10.34 0.52 -5.11
CA LYS A 36 -11.69 0.89 -4.68
C LYS A 36 -12.03 0.25 -3.35
N SER A 37 -12.32 1.06 -2.33
CA SER A 37 -12.88 0.58 -1.07
C SER A 37 -14.35 0.24 -1.22
N SER A 38 -14.83 -0.69 -0.38
CA SER A 38 -16.27 -0.99 -0.27
C SER A 38 -17.03 0.07 0.52
N SER A 39 -16.33 0.89 1.30
CA SER A 39 -16.88 1.94 2.16
C SER A 39 -16.12 3.27 1.99
N ASN A 40 -16.45 4.27 2.82
CA ASN A 40 -15.73 5.54 2.89
C ASN A 40 -14.47 5.48 3.79
N GLN A 41 -13.98 4.28 4.10
CA GLN A 41 -12.83 4.06 4.98
C GLN A 41 -11.79 3.20 4.27
N LEU A 42 -10.53 3.66 4.33
CA LEU A 42 -9.35 2.92 3.89
C LEU A 42 -8.29 3.04 4.97
N TRP A 43 -7.59 1.94 5.22
CA TRP A 43 -6.45 1.90 6.11
C TRP A 43 -5.19 1.61 5.28
N MET A 44 -4.15 2.40 5.51
CA MET A 44 -2.88 2.29 4.79
C MET A 44 -1.72 2.25 5.76
N LYS A 45 -0.73 1.39 5.48
CA LYS A 45 0.51 1.29 6.23
C LYS A 45 1.70 1.21 5.28
N PHE A 46 2.60 2.17 5.41
CA PHE A 46 3.90 2.14 4.76
C PHE A 46 4.93 1.54 5.72
N VAL A 47 5.67 0.53 5.25
CA VAL A 47 6.78 -0.12 5.96
C VAL A 47 8.04 0.11 5.15
N SER A 48 9.13 0.48 5.83
CA SER A 48 10.44 0.63 5.23
C SER A 48 11.54 0.18 6.18
N ASP A 49 12.70 -0.20 5.65
CA ASP A 49 13.90 -0.51 6.42
C ASP A 49 15.03 0.52 6.24
N GLY A 50 16.18 0.31 6.88
CA GLY A 50 17.30 1.25 6.85
C GLY A 50 18.17 1.20 5.59
N SER A 51 17.83 0.36 4.61
CA SER A 51 18.64 0.05 3.44
C SER A 51 17.88 0.30 2.14
N VAL A 52 18.60 0.70 1.07
CA VAL A 52 18.04 0.87 -0.30
C VAL A 52 16.75 1.74 -0.35
N ASN A 53 16.88 3.00 0.03
CA ASN A 53 15.76 3.96 -0.03
C ASN A 53 15.39 4.37 -1.47
N LYS A 54 14.09 4.60 -1.71
CA LYS A 54 13.54 5.13 -2.97
C LYS A 54 12.71 6.39 -2.71
N ALA A 55 12.12 6.96 -3.77
CA ALA A 55 11.33 8.19 -3.67
C ALA A 55 10.04 8.05 -2.83
N GLY A 56 9.58 6.83 -2.53
CA GLY A 56 8.37 6.58 -1.77
C GLY A 56 7.12 6.48 -2.64
N PHE A 57 5.96 6.87 -2.08
CA PHE A 57 4.66 6.82 -2.76
C PHE A 57 3.94 8.16 -2.66
N ALA A 58 3.03 8.39 -3.61
CA ALA A 58 2.03 9.46 -3.56
C ALA A 58 0.67 8.86 -3.87
N ALA A 59 -0.37 9.31 -3.16
CA ALA A 59 -1.73 8.82 -3.32
C ALA A 59 -2.69 10.01 -3.45
N ASN A 60 -3.67 9.86 -4.35
CA ASN A 60 -4.80 10.78 -4.48
C ASN A 60 -6.07 9.99 -4.20
N PHE A 61 -6.98 10.60 -3.43
CA PHE A 61 -8.25 9.99 -3.06
C PHE A 61 -9.38 10.73 -3.76
N PHE A 62 -10.21 9.97 -4.46
CA PHE A 62 -11.39 10.46 -5.16
C PHE A 62 -12.63 9.73 -4.62
N LYS A 63 -13.79 10.40 -4.67
CA LYS A 63 -15.07 9.84 -4.26
C LYS A 63 -15.85 9.34 -5.47
#